data_AF-A0A846BDP9-F1
#
_entry.id   AF-A0A846BDP9-F1
#
_cell.length_a   1.000
_cell.length_b   1.000
_cell.length_c   1.000
_cell.angle_alpha   90.00
_cell.angle_beta   90.00
_cell.angle_gamma   90.00
#
_symmetry.space_group_name_H-M   'P 1'
#
loop_
_entity.id
_entity.type
_entity.pdbx_description
1 polymer ?
#
loop_
_entity_poly.entity_id
_entity_poly.type
_entity_poly.pdbx_seq_one_letter_code
_entity_poly.pdbx_strand_id
1 'polypeptide(L)'
;MTSYLISPAEETNLKIEREMFACQIYKQWHSAEVKLIDKPQSKNILEWRINLDKSILDGYLDVNGQVIQLYGSLNNSAYFAVWIRKQVSSEYKLFFYDEGYNADVELVQNITEREIIKAFV
;
A
#
# COMPACT_ATOMS: atom_id res chain seq x y z
N MET A 1 -8.51 -1.33 14.54
CA MET A 1 -7.93 -0.95 13.23
C MET A 1 -7.89 -2.21 12.40
N THR A 2 -8.30 -2.12 11.14
CA THR A 2 -8.28 -3.26 10.22
C THR A 2 -6.97 -3.20 9.43
N SER A 3 -6.39 -4.35 9.10
CA SER A 3 -5.24 -4.40 8.22
C SER A 3 -5.63 -4.83 6.80
N TYR A 4 -4.91 -4.29 5.83
CA TYR A 4 -5.08 -4.57 4.40
C TYR A 4 -3.71 -4.78 3.77
N LEU A 5 -3.69 -5.54 2.68
CA LEU A 5 -2.46 -5.87 1.95
C LEU A 5 -2.59 -5.46 0.49
N ILE A 6 -1.50 -4.99 -0.09
CA ILE A 6 -1.37 -4.78 -1.53
C ILE A 6 -0.15 -5.56 -2.00
N SER A 7 -0.37 -6.51 -2.89
CA SER A 7 0.71 -7.31 -3.48
C SER A 7 0.29 -7.88 -4.83
N PRO A 8 1.25 -8.37 -5.63
CA PRO A 8 0.96 -9.36 -6.65
C PRO A 8 0.26 -10.60 -6.05
N ALA A 9 -0.51 -11.33 -6.88
CA ALA A 9 -1.13 -12.60 -6.49
C ALA A 9 -0.12 -13.76 -6.47
N GLU A 10 0.95 -13.66 -7.25
CA GLU A 10 2.03 -14.63 -7.36
C GLU A 10 3.37 -13.91 -7.23
N GLU A 11 4.45 -14.65 -6.97
CA GLU A 11 5.79 -14.07 -6.90
C GLU A 11 6.18 -13.45 -8.26
N THR A 12 6.72 -12.22 -8.22
CA THR A 12 7.16 -11.51 -9.43
C THR A 12 8.57 -10.96 -9.23
N ASN A 13 9.13 -10.34 -10.27
CA ASN A 13 10.35 -9.53 -10.16
C ASN A 13 10.08 -8.07 -9.78
N LEU A 14 8.84 -7.72 -9.38
CA LEU A 14 8.51 -6.39 -8.86
C LEU A 14 9.43 -6.09 -7.68
N LYS A 15 9.99 -4.88 -7.67
CA LYS A 15 10.72 -4.38 -6.52
C LYS A 15 10.47 -2.88 -6.39
N ILE A 16 9.70 -2.51 -5.37
CA ILE A 16 9.48 -1.11 -5.01
C ILE A 16 10.73 -0.63 -4.29
N GLU A 17 11.48 0.26 -4.94
CA GLU A 17 12.69 0.85 -4.38
C GLU A 17 12.33 1.84 -3.25
N ARG A 18 12.73 1.52 -2.02
CA ARG A 18 12.26 2.20 -0.79
C ARG A 18 12.57 3.70 -0.77
N GLU A 19 13.71 4.15 -1.29
CA GLU A 19 14.09 5.56 -1.31
C GLU A 19 13.23 6.36 -2.30
N MET A 20 12.99 5.79 -3.48
CA MET A 20 12.10 6.39 -4.48
C MET A 20 10.66 6.41 -3.98
N PHE A 21 10.24 5.33 -3.32
CA PHE A 21 8.88 5.22 -2.79
C PHE A 21 8.64 6.19 -1.64
N ALA A 22 9.60 6.35 -0.72
CA ALA A 22 9.57 7.38 0.31
C ALA A 22 9.41 8.78 -0.30
N CYS A 23 10.17 9.11 -1.35
CA CYS A 23 10.03 10.38 -2.06
C CYS A 23 8.62 10.55 -2.67
N GLN A 24 8.04 9.51 -3.25
CA GLN A 24 6.69 9.55 -3.80
C GLN A 24 5.63 9.76 -2.72
N ILE A 25 5.76 9.11 -1.56
CA ILE A 25 4.88 9.31 -0.40
C ILE A 25 4.92 10.78 0.04
N TYR A 26 6.13 11.36 0.21
CA TYR A 26 6.26 12.77 0.59
C TYR A 26 5.66 13.74 -0.44
N LYS A 27 5.78 13.44 -1.74
CA LYS A 27 5.18 14.26 -2.80
C LYS A 27 3.66 14.27 -2.74
N GLN A 28 3.05 13.12 -2.42
CA GLN A 28 1.59 12.99 -2.33
C GLN A 28 1.06 13.52 -0.98
N TRP A 29 1.74 13.20 0.11
CA TRP A 29 1.37 13.53 1.49
C TRP A 29 2.52 14.26 2.18
N HIS A 30 2.55 15.58 2.04
CA HIS A 30 3.65 16.43 2.53
C HIS A 30 3.88 16.35 4.05
N SER A 31 2.85 15.99 4.82
CA SER A 31 2.91 15.81 6.28
C SER A 31 3.09 14.36 6.70
N ALA A 32 3.41 13.44 5.79
CA ALA A 32 3.68 12.05 6.12
C ALA A 32 4.98 11.93 6.92
N GLU A 33 4.99 11.08 7.92
CA GLU A 33 6.21 10.66 8.61
C GLU A 33 6.71 9.40 7.90
N VAL A 34 7.89 9.44 7.29
CA VAL A 34 8.46 8.30 6.56
C VAL A 34 9.81 7.92 7.16
N LYS A 35 10.00 6.62 7.41
CA LYS A 35 11.19 6.06 8.04
C LYS A 35 11.75 4.92 7.21
N LEU A 36 13.00 5.09 6.76
CA LEU A 36 13.79 4.02 6.15
C LEU A 36 14.31 3.08 7.24
N ILE A 37 14.24 1.77 7.00
CA ILE A 37 14.68 0.75 7.95
C ILE A 37 15.91 0.06 7.40
N ASP A 38 17.05 0.25 8.05
CA ASP A 38 18.35 -0.34 7.67
C ASP A 38 18.73 -1.56 8.52
N LYS A 39 17.77 -2.14 9.24
CA LYS A 39 18.03 -3.29 10.13
C LYS A 39 17.97 -4.60 9.34
N PRO A 40 19.05 -5.41 9.28
CA PRO A 40 19.08 -6.64 8.48
C PRO A 40 18.05 -7.70 8.87
N GLN A 41 17.55 -7.67 10.11
CA GLN A 41 16.56 -8.63 10.64
C GLN A 41 15.12 -8.09 10.58
N SER A 42 14.92 -6.88 10.06
CA SER A 42 13.58 -6.30 9.94
C SER A 42 12.80 -7.01 8.84
N LYS A 43 11.50 -7.22 9.08
CA LYS A 43 10.57 -7.72 8.06
C LYS A 43 10.20 -6.64 7.04
N ASN A 44 10.43 -5.37 7.37
CA ASN A 44 10.07 -4.21 6.57
C ASN A 44 11.31 -3.34 6.32
N ILE A 45 11.39 -2.75 5.13
CA ILE A 45 12.46 -1.82 4.71
C ILE A 45 12.02 -0.36 4.73
N LEU A 46 10.71 -0.11 4.81
CA LEU A 46 10.11 1.22 4.90
C LEU A 46 8.88 1.18 5.81
N GLU A 47 8.72 2.21 6.63
CA GLU A 47 7.52 2.48 7.41
C GLU A 47 7.06 3.91 7.13
N TRP A 48 5.75 4.14 7.07
CA TRP A 48 5.20 5.48 6.99
C TRP A 48 3.91 5.63 7.78
N ARG A 49 3.63 6.87 8.15
CA ARG A 49 2.39 7.31 8.80
C ARG A 49 1.85 8.52 8.08
N ILE A 50 0.62 8.44 7.61
CA ILE A 50 -0.09 9.54 6.95
C ILE A 50 -1.23 9.98 7.86
N ASN A 51 -1.21 11.26 8.25
CA ASN A 51 -2.33 11.91 8.93
C ASN A 51 -3.32 12.40 7.87
N LEU A 52 -4.45 11.70 7.74
CA LEU A 52 -5.59 12.13 6.93
C LEU A 52 -6.61 12.77 7.88
N ASP A 53 -7.36 13.79 7.44
CA ASP A 53 -8.18 14.70 8.28
C ASP A 53 -8.66 14.17 9.66
N LYS A 54 -9.30 12.99 9.69
CA LYS A 54 -9.88 12.40 10.92
C LYS A 54 -9.30 11.04 11.29
N SER A 55 -8.21 10.60 10.68
CA SER A 55 -7.72 9.23 10.82
C SER A 55 -6.28 9.07 10.35
N ILE A 56 -5.61 8.07 10.90
CA ILE A 56 -4.25 7.74 10.54
C ILE A 56 -4.26 6.54 9.58
N LEU A 57 -3.38 6.58 8.59
CA LEU A 57 -3.02 5.41 7.79
C LEU A 57 -1.55 5.10 8.04
N ASP A 58 -1.30 4.01 8.74
CA ASP A 58 0.05 3.47 8.90
C ASP A 58 0.32 2.48 7.77
N GLY A 59 1.54 2.48 7.23
CA GLY A 59 1.91 1.57 6.16
C GLY A 59 3.35 1.10 6.23
N TYR A 60 3.58 -0.06 5.62
CA TYR A 60 4.84 -0.78 5.69
C TYR A 60 5.14 -1.40 4.33
N LEU A 61 6.40 -1.34 3.90
CA LEU A 61 6.90 -2.07 2.74
C LEU A 61 7.77 -3.22 3.24
N ASP A 62 7.43 -4.44 2.82
CA ASP A 62 8.15 -5.64 3.19
C ASP A 62 9.59 -5.66 2.67
N VAL A 63 10.42 -6.54 3.23
CA VAL A 63 11.84 -6.65 2.90
C VAL A 63 12.12 -6.95 1.42
N ASN A 64 11.17 -7.56 0.71
CA ASN A 64 11.32 -7.86 -0.72
C ASN A 64 10.84 -6.71 -1.62
N GLY A 65 10.16 -5.71 -1.08
CA GLY A 65 9.62 -4.58 -1.84
C GLY A 65 8.43 -4.97 -2.72
N GLN A 66 7.66 -6.00 -2.36
CA GLN A 66 6.52 -6.52 -3.13
C GLN A 66 5.19 -6.41 -2.39
N VAL A 67 5.24 -6.36 -1.06
CA VAL A 67 4.04 -6.33 -0.22
C VAL A 67 3.98 -5.02 0.54
N ILE A 68 2.88 -4.31 0.34
CA ILE A 68 2.53 -3.15 1.17
C ILE A 68 1.47 -3.59 2.16
N GLN A 69 1.75 -3.39 3.44
CA GLN A 69 0.75 -3.57 4.50
C GLN A 69 0.23 -2.22 4.94
N LEU A 70 -1.08 -2.11 5.13
CA LEU A 70 -1.78 -0.89 5.52
C LEU A 70 -2.61 -1.14 6.77
N TYR A 71 -2.56 -0.23 7.73
CA TYR A 71 -3.39 -0.24 8.94
C TYR A 71 -4.17 1.07 9.01
N GLY A 72 -5.49 0.96 8.89
CA GLY A 72 -6.35 2.14 8.77
C GLY A 72 -7.81 1.79 8.52
N SER A 73 -8.59 2.81 8.14
CA SER A 73 -9.95 2.60 7.65
C SER A 73 -9.93 2.08 6.20
N LEU A 74 -10.96 1.32 5.81
CA LEU A 74 -11.13 0.86 4.42
C LEU A 74 -11.03 2.02 3.41
N ASN A 75 -11.64 3.17 3.72
CA ASN A 75 -11.62 4.33 2.85
C ASN A 75 -10.20 4.87 2.62
N ASN A 76 -9.39 5.00 3.68
CA ASN A 76 -8.01 5.46 3.55
C ASN A 76 -7.14 4.45 2.82
N SER A 77 -7.33 3.16 3.11
CA SER A 77 -6.61 2.09 2.44
C SER A 77 -6.95 2.01 0.96
N ALA A 78 -8.23 2.19 0.59
CA ALA A 78 -8.69 2.27 -0.80
C ALA A 78 -8.11 3.51 -1.51
N TYR A 79 -8.09 4.67 -0.85
CA TYR A 79 -7.46 5.87 -1.38
C TYR A 79 -5.97 5.65 -1.69
N PHE A 80 -5.25 5.04 -0.75
CA PHE A 80 -3.84 4.66 -0.97
C PHE A 80 -3.69 3.64 -2.10
N ALA A 81 -4.57 2.65 -2.19
CA ALA A 81 -4.55 1.59 -3.20
C ALA A 81 -4.72 2.15 -4.63
N VAL A 82 -5.61 3.12 -4.82
CA VAL A 82 -5.76 3.84 -6.10
C VAL A 82 -4.49 4.61 -6.44
N TRP A 83 -3.85 5.24 -5.45
CA TRP A 83 -2.62 5.99 -5.65
C TRP A 83 -1.44 5.09 -6.03
N ILE A 84 -1.18 4.00 -5.30
CA ILE A 84 -0.05 3.10 -5.59
C ILE A 84 -0.21 2.47 -6.97
N ARG A 85 -1.45 2.24 -7.42
CA ARG A 85 -1.66 1.63 -8.72
C ARG A 85 -1.11 2.47 -9.88
N LYS A 86 -1.07 3.79 -9.70
CA LYS A 86 -0.49 4.76 -10.63
C LYS A 86 1.05 4.83 -10.56
N GLN A 87 1.66 4.35 -9.47
CA GLN A 87 3.12 4.37 -9.28
C GLN A 87 3.78 3.11 -9.84
N VAL A 88 3.12 1.97 -9.73
CA VAL A 88 3.64 0.68 -10.19
C VAL A 88 3.29 0.44 -11.66
N SER A 89 4.24 -0.12 -12.43
CA SER A 89 4.04 -0.46 -13.85
C SER A 89 2.77 -1.29 -14.06
N SER A 90 2.11 -1.10 -15.21
CA SER A 90 0.87 -1.81 -15.54
C SER A 90 1.09 -3.30 -15.81
N GLU A 91 2.31 -3.73 -16.09
CA GLU A 91 2.66 -5.14 -16.31
C GLU A 91 2.50 -5.99 -15.05
N TYR A 92 2.64 -5.37 -13.87
CA TYR A 92 2.42 -6.03 -12.59
C TYR A 92 0.94 -5.93 -12.21
N LYS A 93 0.31 -7.10 -12.09
CA LYS A 93 -1.03 -7.21 -11.52
C LYS A 93 -0.91 -7.07 -10.00
N LEU A 94 -1.60 -6.08 -9.44
CA LEU A 94 -1.66 -5.86 -8.02
C LEU A 94 -3.07 -6.14 -7.54
N PHE A 95 -3.18 -6.65 -6.33
CA PHE A 95 -4.44 -6.95 -5.68
C PHE A 95 -4.48 -6.28 -4.33
N PHE A 96 -5.67 -5.90 -3.89
CA PHE A 96 -5.93 -5.40 -2.55
C PHE A 96 -6.72 -6.45 -1.77
N TYR A 97 -6.23 -6.83 -0.60
CA TYR A 97 -6.78 -7.89 0.24
C TYR A 97 -7.17 -7.36 1.62
N ASP A 98 -8.18 -7.97 2.24
CA ASP A 98 -8.36 -7.87 3.69
C ASP A 98 -7.44 -8.86 4.43
N GLU A 99 -7.23 -8.63 5.73
CA GLU A 99 -6.38 -9.50 6.58
C GLU A 99 -6.82 -10.96 6.60
N GLY A 100 -8.12 -11.22 6.41
CA GLY A 100 -8.67 -12.57 6.40
C GLY A 100 -8.61 -13.27 5.05
N TYR A 101 -8.15 -12.58 3.98
CA TYR A 101 -8.24 -13.06 2.60
C TYR A 101 -9.66 -13.54 2.22
N ASN A 102 -10.68 -12.91 2.81
CA ASN A 102 -12.08 -13.22 2.54
C ASN A 102 -12.54 -12.57 1.23
N ALA A 103 -11.89 -11.48 0.84
CA ALA A 103 -12.13 -10.79 -0.41
C ALA A 103 -10.82 -10.20 -0.96
N ASP A 104 -10.73 -10.18 -2.28
CA ASP A 104 -9.67 -9.51 -3.02
C ASP A 104 -10.25 -8.72 -4.19
N VAL A 105 -9.53 -7.67 -4.58
CA VAL A 105 -9.86 -6.89 -5.77
C VAL A 105 -8.59 -6.58 -6.56
N GLU A 106 -8.58 -6.92 -7.85
CA GLU A 106 -7.51 -6.53 -8.75
C GLU A 106 -7.49 -5.01 -8.92
N LEU A 107 -6.35 -4.39 -8.64
CA LEU A 107 -6.10 -2.97 -8.87
C LEU A 107 -5.79 -2.75 -10.35
N VAL A 108 -6.82 -2.67 -11.18
CA VAL A 108 -6.66 -2.32 -12.60
C VAL A 108 -6.34 -0.83 -12.78
N GLN A 109 -5.80 -0.47 -13.94
CA GLN A 109 -5.61 0.95 -14.28
C GLN A 109 -6.96 1.68 -14.26
N ASN A 110 -7.01 2.83 -13.58
CA ASN A 110 -8.21 3.64 -13.34
C ASN A 110 -9.26 3.06 -12.38
N ILE A 111 -8.93 2.02 -11.59
CA ILE A 111 -9.80 1.60 -10.49
C ILE A 111 -10.09 2.79 -9.55
N THR A 112 -11.32 2.83 -9.04
CA THR A 112 -11.78 3.87 -8.11
C THR A 112 -11.86 3.37 -6.68
N GLU A 113 -11.77 4.29 -5.72
CA GLU A 113 -11.92 3.98 -4.29
C GLU A 113 -13.26 3.29 -4.01
N ARG A 114 -14.33 3.73 -4.69
CA ARG A 114 -15.67 3.17 -4.54
C ARG A 114 -15.75 1.71 -4.98
N GLU A 115 -15.05 1.34 -6.05
CA GLU A 115 -15.00 -0.05 -6.53
C GLU A 115 -14.27 -0.94 -5.54
N ILE A 116 -13.14 -0.47 -4.99
CA ILE A 116 -12.41 -1.18 -3.94
C ILE A 116 -13.30 -1.35 -2.72
N ILE A 117 -13.87 -0.26 -2.19
CA ILE A 117 -14.71 -0.28 -0.99
C ILE A 117 -15.85 -1.30 -1.16
N LYS A 118 -16.55 -1.28 -2.30
CA LYS A 118 -17.69 -2.17 -2.58
C LYS A 118 -17.34 -3.66 -2.51
N ALA A 119 -16.09 -4.06 -2.73
CA ALA A 119 -15.67 -5.45 -2.62
C ALA A 119 -15.62 -5.95 -1.16
N PHE A 120 -15.67 -5.04 -0.17
CA PHE A 120 -15.49 -5.34 1.26
C PHE A 120 -16.67 -4.88 2.15
N VAL A 121 -17.82 -4.48 1.56
CA VAL A 121 -19.04 -4.07 2.30
C VAL A 121 -20.25 -4.92 1.91
#